data_AF-A0A8T4AT12-F1
#
_entry.id   AF-A0A8T4AT12-F1
#
_cell.length_a   1.000
_cell.length_b   1.000
_cell.length_c   1.000
_cell.angle_alpha   90.00
_cell.angle_beta   90.00
_cell.angle_gamma   90.00
#
_symmetry.space_group_name_H-M   'P 1'
#
loop_
_entity.id
_entity.type
_entity.pdbx_description
1 polymer ?
#
loop_
_entity_poly.entity_id
_entity_poly.type
_entity_poly.pdbx_seq_one_letter_code
_entity_poly.pdbx_strand_id
1 'polypeptide(L)'
;MQRPIVGNAVAPHLETEKFQDYAYAELAAAMPHEQGVCFLPECSANFTPTREWQIHCRPACARKTKSEMRTWGHKMAIALLVHRMGKYEKFDVAIRERTKAARRFITHLQSEWLRDRQRRSAASKAGVGS
;
A
#
# COMPACT_ATOMS: atom_id res chain seq x y z
N MET A 1 37.69 0.74 -1.04
CA MET A 1 36.44 1.02 -0.28
C MET A 1 35.52 -0.19 -0.40
N GLN A 2 35.31 -0.94 0.68
CA GLN A 2 34.38 -2.07 0.70
C GLN A 2 32.95 -1.52 0.61
N ARG A 3 32.19 -1.85 -0.44
CA ARG A 3 30.76 -1.51 -0.49
C ARG A 3 30.04 -2.39 0.54
N PRO A 4 29.35 -1.81 1.54
CA PRO A 4 28.62 -2.63 2.50
C PRO A 4 27.51 -3.38 1.76
N ILE A 5 27.56 -4.72 1.83
CA ILE A 5 26.56 -5.62 1.24
C ILE A 5 25.34 -5.63 2.17
N VAL A 6 24.60 -4.52 2.22
CA VAL A 6 23.43 -4.33 3.10
C VAL A 6 22.18 -5.11 2.65
N GLY A 7 22.24 -5.84 1.54
CA GLY A 7 21.12 -6.65 1.04
C GLY A 7 20.94 -8.01 1.71
N ASN A 8 21.95 -8.50 2.44
CA ASN A 8 21.97 -9.87 2.99
C ASN A 8 21.47 -9.96 4.44
N ALA A 9 21.20 -8.83 5.09
CA ALA A 9 20.70 -8.81 6.46
C ALA A 9 19.16 -8.82 6.45
N VAL A 10 18.58 -9.97 6.76
CA VAL A 10 17.14 -10.08 7.03
C VAL A 10 16.90 -9.42 8.39
N ALA A 11 16.10 -8.36 8.44
CA ALA A 11 15.80 -7.66 9.69
C ALA A 11 15.04 -8.60 10.63
N PRO A 12 15.56 -8.94 11.82
CA PRO A 12 14.88 -9.87 12.72
C PRO A 12 13.57 -9.25 13.27
N HIS A 13 13.53 -7.94 13.56
CA HIS A 13 12.32 -7.21 13.95
C HIS A 13 12.46 -5.70 13.68
N LEU A 14 12.16 -5.23 12.46
CA LEU A 14 12.03 -3.79 12.21
C LEU A 14 10.58 -3.36 12.50
N GLU A 15 10.33 -2.82 13.69
CA GLU A 15 9.05 -2.20 14.04
C GLU A 15 9.11 -0.71 13.73
N THR A 16 8.67 -0.33 12.53
CA THR A 16 8.42 1.08 12.20
C THR A 16 7.01 1.47 12.63
N GLU A 17 6.83 2.75 12.98
CA GLU A 17 5.52 3.36 13.17
C GLU A 17 4.59 3.09 11.97
N LYS A 18 3.28 2.94 12.22
CA LYS A 18 2.31 2.74 11.15
C LYS A 18 2.04 4.07 10.44
N PHE A 19 1.72 4.00 9.16
CA PHE A 19 1.40 5.20 8.39
C PHE A 19 0.23 6.01 8.98
N GLN A 20 -0.76 5.34 9.61
CA GLN A 20 -1.88 6.00 10.26
C GLN A 20 -1.48 6.87 11.45
N ASP A 21 -0.44 6.46 12.17
CA ASP A 21 0.06 7.18 13.34
C ASP A 21 0.95 8.33 12.86
N TYR A 22 1.87 8.04 11.91
CA TYR A 22 2.78 9.02 11.31
C TYR A 22 2.05 10.17 10.60
N ALA A 23 0.99 9.88 9.83
CA ALA A 23 0.24 10.85 9.03
C ALA A 23 -1.14 11.17 9.63
N TYR A 24 -1.27 11.11 10.96
CA TYR A 24 -2.55 11.27 11.66
C TYR A 24 -3.27 12.57 11.26
N ALA A 25 -2.56 13.71 11.32
CA ALA A 25 -3.17 15.02 11.05
C ALA A 25 -3.66 15.13 9.60
N GLU A 26 -2.87 14.64 8.65
CA GLU A 26 -3.19 14.64 7.23
C GLU A 26 -4.37 13.72 6.92
N LEU A 27 -4.41 12.54 7.52
CA LEU A 27 -5.49 11.57 7.34
C LEU A 27 -6.79 12.02 8.01
N ALA A 28 -6.72 12.74 9.13
CA ALA A 28 -7.88 13.36 9.76
C ALA A 28 -8.46 14.50 8.88
N ALA A 29 -7.60 15.27 8.23
CA ALA A 29 -8.01 16.35 7.33
C ALA A 29 -8.56 15.85 5.98
N ALA A 30 -8.05 14.72 5.48
CA ALA A 30 -8.45 14.14 4.19
C ALA A 30 -8.48 12.61 4.27
N MET A 31 -9.59 12.06 4.79
CA MET A 31 -9.75 10.62 4.91
C MET A 31 -9.78 9.94 3.53
N PRO A 32 -8.98 8.88 3.30
CA PRO A 32 -8.96 8.16 2.03
C PRO A 32 -10.16 7.23 1.82
N HIS A 33 -11.15 7.28 2.71
CA HIS A 33 -12.33 6.44 2.73
C HIS A 33 -13.53 7.28 3.17
N GLU A 34 -14.72 6.84 2.77
CA GLU A 34 -15.98 7.45 3.17
C GLU A 34 -16.46 6.83 4.48
N GLN A 35 -16.83 7.65 5.46
CA GLN A 35 -17.36 7.15 6.73
C GLN A 35 -18.67 6.41 6.51
N GLY A 36 -18.83 5.27 7.19
CA GLY A 36 -20.01 4.42 7.04
C GLY A 36 -20.09 3.64 5.73
N VAL A 37 -19.07 3.69 4.86
CA VAL A 37 -18.98 2.84 3.66
C VAL A 37 -17.83 1.86 3.81
N CYS A 38 -18.08 0.57 3.59
CA CYS A 38 -17.05 -0.44 3.77
C CYS A 38 -15.87 -0.23 2.79
N PHE A 39 -14.66 -0.07 3.31
CA PHE A 39 -13.44 0.18 2.52
C PHE A 39 -12.99 -1.00 1.61
N LEU A 40 -13.60 -2.18 1.73
CA LEU A 40 -13.34 -3.30 0.84
C LEU A 40 -14.07 -3.05 -0.50
N PRO A 41 -13.37 -2.89 -1.65
CA PRO A 41 -14.00 -2.45 -2.90
C PRO A 41 -15.13 -3.37 -3.38
N GLU A 42 -15.01 -4.68 -3.21
CA GLU A 42 -16.05 -5.65 -3.61
C GLU A 42 -17.27 -5.61 -2.70
N CYS A 43 -17.14 -5.05 -1.50
CA CYS A 43 -18.25 -4.95 -0.55
C CYS A 43 -18.97 -3.62 -0.69
N SER A 44 -18.25 -2.50 -0.55
CA SER A 44 -18.75 -1.12 -0.64
C SER A 44 -20.08 -0.85 0.10
N ALA A 45 -20.45 -1.69 1.08
CA ALA A 45 -21.74 -1.65 1.72
C ALA A 45 -21.79 -0.53 2.76
N ASN A 46 -22.94 0.13 2.85
CA ASN A 46 -23.22 1.09 3.91
C ASN A 46 -23.35 0.35 5.26
N PHE A 47 -22.78 0.92 6.32
CA PHE A 47 -22.86 0.41 7.68
C PHE A 47 -22.75 1.56 8.68
N THR A 48 -23.32 1.40 9.88
CA THR A 48 -23.15 2.37 10.97
C THR A 48 -21.88 2.00 11.77
N PRO A 49 -20.84 2.85 11.80
CA PRO A 49 -19.64 2.58 12.59
C PRO A 49 -19.97 2.57 14.09
N THR A 50 -19.42 1.59 14.81
CA THR A 50 -19.47 1.55 16.28
C THR A 50 -18.28 2.26 16.93
N ARG A 51 -17.24 2.54 16.15
CA ARG A 51 -16.01 3.22 16.55
C ARG A 51 -15.60 4.19 15.45
N GLU A 52 -15.00 5.30 15.81
CA GLU A 52 -14.61 6.37 14.87
C GLU A 52 -13.61 5.90 13.80
N TRP A 53 -12.71 4.99 14.16
CA TRP A 53 -11.72 4.42 13.22
C TRP A 53 -12.26 3.23 12.41
N GLN A 54 -13.50 2.80 12.63
CA GLN A 54 -14.03 1.61 11.99
C GLN A 54 -14.31 1.89 10.51
N ILE A 55 -13.47 1.32 9.65
CA ILE A 55 -13.55 1.50 8.19
C ILE A 55 -14.19 0.33 7.44
N HIS A 56 -14.60 -0.74 8.14
CA HIS A 56 -15.14 -1.95 7.52
C HIS A 56 -16.38 -2.44 8.27
N CYS A 57 -17.37 -2.92 7.51
CA CYS A 57 -18.65 -3.36 8.08
C CYS A 57 -18.56 -4.66 8.90
N ARG A 58 -17.57 -5.52 8.63
CA ARG A 58 -17.40 -6.82 9.31
C ARG A 58 -15.93 -7.29 9.36
N PRO A 59 -15.57 -8.14 10.34
CA PRO A 59 -14.22 -8.69 10.46
C PRO A 59 -13.72 -9.42 9.22
N ALA A 60 -14.61 -10.09 8.48
CA ALA A 60 -14.25 -10.78 7.23
C ALA A 60 -13.72 -9.81 6.16
N CYS A 61 -14.33 -8.63 6.03
CA CYS A 61 -13.82 -7.60 5.14
C CYS A 61 -12.44 -7.12 5.60
N ALA A 62 -12.24 -6.95 6.91
CA ALA A 62 -10.96 -6.49 7.46
C ALA A 62 -9.82 -7.46 7.17
N ARG A 63 -10.10 -8.77 7.26
CA ARG A 63 -9.14 -9.82 6.89
C ARG A 63 -8.79 -9.79 5.40
N LYS A 64 -9.78 -9.58 4.52
CA LYS A 64 -9.54 -9.46 3.07
C LYS A 64 -8.66 -8.27 2.74
N THR A 65 -8.97 -7.08 3.26
CA THR A 65 -8.14 -5.88 3.09
C THR A 65 -6.73 -6.13 3.62
N LYS A 66 -6.58 -6.70 4.83
CA LYS A 66 -5.26 -7.02 5.40
C LYS A 66 -4.46 -7.97 4.50
N SER A 67 -5.11 -8.98 3.92
CA SER A 67 -4.48 -9.91 3.00
C SER A 67 -4.03 -9.21 1.72
N GLU A 68 -4.88 -8.37 1.13
CA GLU A 68 -4.55 -7.56 -0.05
C GLU A 68 -3.32 -6.68 0.22
N MET A 69 -3.32 -5.94 1.33
CA MET A 69 -2.21 -5.06 1.74
C MET A 69 -0.89 -5.83 1.90
N ARG A 70 -0.93 -7.04 2.48
CA ARG A 70 0.25 -7.92 2.60
C ARG A 70 0.80 -8.35 1.24
N THR A 71 -0.08 -8.77 0.34
CA THR A 71 0.31 -9.19 -1.02
C THR A 71 0.99 -8.05 -1.77
N TRP A 72 0.41 -6.85 -1.74
CA TRP A 72 0.99 -5.69 -2.42
C TRP A 72 2.28 -5.20 -1.76
N GLY A 73 2.34 -5.18 -0.43
CA GLY A 73 3.56 -4.87 0.31
C GLY A 73 4.70 -5.82 -0.07
N HIS A 74 4.42 -7.13 -0.13
CA HIS A 74 5.41 -8.13 -0.54
C HIS A 74 5.91 -7.91 -1.98
N LYS A 75 5.00 -7.66 -2.93
CA LYS A 75 5.36 -7.35 -4.33
C LYS A 75 6.25 -6.12 -4.47
N MET A 76 6.05 -5.10 -3.64
CA MET A 76 6.82 -3.85 -3.70
C MET A 76 8.15 -3.91 -2.92
N ALA A 77 8.30 -4.82 -1.96
CA ALA A 77 9.37 -4.81 -0.95
C ALA A 77 10.78 -4.68 -1.55
N ILE A 78 11.13 -5.53 -2.52
CA ILE A 78 12.48 -5.50 -3.12
C ILE A 78 12.74 -4.21 -3.89
N ALA A 79 11.74 -3.71 -4.62
CA ALA A 79 11.88 -2.48 -5.39
C ALA A 79 12.03 -1.26 -4.48
N LEU A 80 11.32 -1.23 -3.35
CA LEU A 80 11.47 -0.19 -2.33
C LEU A 80 12.89 -0.17 -1.75
N LEU A 81 13.43 -1.35 -1.40
CA LEU A 81 14.79 -1.47 -0.88
C LEU A 81 15.83 -1.05 -1.93
N VAL A 82 15.73 -1.58 -3.15
CA VAL A 82 16.64 -1.27 -4.26
C VAL A 82 16.63 0.22 -4.58
N HIS A 83 15.45 0.84 -4.62
CA HIS A 83 15.33 2.27 -4.84
C HIS A 83 15.99 3.06 -3.71
N ARG A 84 15.77 2.68 -2.44
CA ARG A 84 16.37 3.37 -1.29
C ARG A 84 17.90 3.25 -1.29
N MET A 85 18.45 2.08 -1.63
CA MET A 85 19.90 1.83 -1.68
C MET A 85 20.62 2.71 -2.71
N GLY A 86 20.02 2.94 -3.87
CA GLY A 86 20.66 3.67 -4.97
C GLY A 86 20.18 5.11 -5.18
N LYS A 87 19.25 5.61 -4.35
CA LYS A 87 18.60 6.93 -4.52
C LYS A 87 19.59 8.09 -4.71
N TYR A 88 20.75 8.03 -4.06
CA TYR A 88 21.75 9.10 -4.05
C TYR A 88 23.04 8.75 -4.80
N GLU A 89 23.07 7.66 -5.55
CA GLU A 89 24.23 7.28 -6.36
C GLU A 89 24.46 8.28 -7.51
N LYS A 90 25.72 8.69 -7.72
CA LYS A 90 26.10 9.71 -8.70
C LYS A 90 26.99 9.17 -9.82
N PHE A 91 27.77 8.14 -9.57
CA PHE A 91 28.90 7.73 -10.42
C PHE A 91 28.66 6.38 -11.12
N ASP A 92 28.12 5.39 -10.41
CA ASP A 92 27.90 4.06 -10.98
C ASP A 92 26.61 4.03 -11.83
N VAL A 93 26.78 3.98 -13.16
CA VAL A 93 25.69 3.96 -14.14
C VAL A 93 24.77 2.75 -13.93
N ALA A 94 25.32 1.57 -13.61
CA ALA A 94 24.53 0.36 -13.45
C ALA A 94 23.61 0.43 -12.21
N ILE A 95 24.11 0.98 -11.09
CA ILE A 95 23.26 1.23 -9.90
C ILE A 95 22.16 2.23 -10.23
N ARG A 96 22.48 3.30 -10.97
CA ARG A 96 21.50 4.32 -11.33
C ARG A 96 20.39 3.74 -12.20
N GLU A 97 20.72 2.93 -13.21
CA GLU A 97 19.70 2.29 -14.06
C GLU A 97 18.83 1.30 -13.29
N ARG A 98 19.42 0.48 -12.42
CA ARG A 98 18.67 -0.42 -11.52
C ARG A 98 17.71 0.37 -10.61
N THR A 99 18.16 1.50 -10.07
CA THR A 99 17.36 2.38 -9.19
C THR A 99 16.20 3.01 -9.94
N LYS A 100 16.42 3.47 -11.19
CA LYS A 100 15.35 3.95 -12.08
C LYS A 100 14.35 2.86 -12.39
N ALA A 101 14.80 1.64 -12.69
CA ALA A 101 13.92 0.50 -12.92
C ALA A 101 13.04 0.20 -11.70
N ALA A 102 13.62 0.19 -10.50
CA ALA A 102 12.88 -0.01 -9.25
C ALA A 102 11.82 1.08 -9.02
N ARG A 103 12.16 2.37 -9.23
CA ARG A 103 11.19 3.47 -9.12
C ARG A 103 10.03 3.33 -10.11
N ARG A 104 10.34 3.04 -11.39
CA ARG A 104 9.32 2.82 -12.44
C ARG A 104 8.39 1.67 -12.06
N PHE A 105 8.94 0.58 -11.55
CA PHE A 105 8.16 -0.58 -11.12
C PHE A 105 7.23 -0.25 -9.93
N ILE A 106 7.70 0.50 -8.93
CA ILE A 106 6.85 0.95 -7.81
C ILE A 106 5.66 1.75 -8.34
N THR A 107 5.90 2.74 -9.20
CA THR A 107 4.83 3.56 -9.80
C THR A 107 3.85 2.73 -10.62
N HIS A 108 4.34 1.77 -11.39
CA HIS A 108 3.50 0.84 -12.15
C HIS A 108 2.60 0.01 -11.23
N LEU A 109 3.16 -0.62 -10.18
CA LEU A 109 2.38 -1.40 -9.22
C LEU A 109 1.33 -0.57 -8.49
N GLN A 110 1.67 0.65 -8.06
CA GLN A 110 0.71 1.56 -7.42
C GLN A 110 -0.46 1.89 -8.35
N SER A 111 -0.16 2.13 -9.64
CA SER A 111 -1.16 2.44 -10.65
C SER A 111 -2.07 1.24 -10.93
N GLU A 112 -1.51 0.05 -11.11
CA GLU A 112 -2.27 -1.20 -11.32
C GLU A 112 -3.15 -1.54 -10.11
N TRP A 113 -2.63 -1.33 -8.90
CA TRP A 113 -3.40 -1.57 -7.69
C TRP A 113 -4.61 -0.63 -7.58
N LEU A 114 -4.41 0.67 -7.84
CA LEU A 114 -5.50 1.64 -7.82
C LEU A 114 -6.56 1.32 -8.88
N ARG A 115 -6.14 1.01 -10.11
CA ARG A 115 -7.03 0.60 -11.22
C ARG A 115 -7.85 -0.64 -10.85
N ASP A 116 -7.21 -1.65 -10.26
CA ASP A 116 -7.89 -2.86 -9.83
C ASP A 116 -8.96 -2.57 -8.76
N ARG A 117 -8.64 -1.74 -7.75
CA ARG A 117 -9.61 -1.32 -6.73
C ARG A 117 -10.78 -0.54 -7.34
N GLN A 118 -10.52 0.39 -8.26
CA GLN A 118 -11.55 1.14 -8.98
C GLN A 118 -12.49 0.20 -9.75
N ARG A 119 -11.94 -0.78 -10.49
CA ARG A 119 -12.71 -1.78 -11.22
C ARG A 119 -13.61 -2.61 -10.31
N ARG A 120 -13.08 -3.09 -9.18
CA ARG A 120 -13.85 -3.89 -8.21
C ARG A 120 -14.96 -3.07 -7.55
N SER A 121 -14.71 -1.81 -7.24
CA SER A 121 -15.73 -0.90 -6.70
C SER A 121 -16.84 -0.62 -7.71
N ALA A 122 -16.50 -0.39 -8.98
CA ALA A 122 -17.47 -0.19 -10.05
C ALA A 122 -18.37 -1.43 -10.25
N ALA A 123 -17.78 -2.63 -10.27
CA ALA A 123 -18.52 -3.89 -10.38
C ALA A 123 -19.47 -4.13 -9.18
N SER A 124 -19.02 -3.80 -7.96
CA SER A 124 -19.86 -3.90 -6.76
C SER A 124 -21.08 -2.97 -6.85
N LYS A 125 -20.89 -1.71 -7.28
CA LYS A 125 -22.01 -0.76 -7.45
C LYS A 125 -22.99 -1.19 -8.54
N ALA A 126 -22.51 -1.79 -9.62
CA ALA A 126 -23.37 -2.31 -10.70
C ALA A 126 -24.23 -3.50 -10.26
N GLY A 127 -23.73 -4.35 -9.35
CA GLY A 127 -24.46 -5.52 -8.84
C GLY A 127 -25.47 -5.25 -7.73
N VAL A 128 -25.52 -4.03 -7.18
CA VAL A 128 -26.48 -3.62 -6.13
C VAL A 128 -27.77 -3.03 -6.73
N GLY A 129 -27.82 -2.86 -8.06
CA GLY A 129 -28.97 -2.33 -8.80
C GLY A 129 -29.72 -3.34 -9.67
N SER A 130 -29.62 -4.65 -9.39
CA SER A 130 -30.41 -5.72 -10.04
C SER A 130 -31.26 -6.46 -9.02
#